data_AF-A0A538TY32-F1
#
_entry.id   AF-A0A538TY32-F1
#
_cell.length_a   1.000
_cell.length_b   1.000
_cell.length_c   1.000
_cell.angle_alpha   90.00
_cell.angle_beta   90.00
_cell.angle_gamma   90.00
#
_symmetry.space_group_name_H-M   'P 1'
#
loop_
_entity.id
_entity.type
_entity.pdbx_description
1 polymer ?
#
loop_
_entity_poly.entity_id
_entity_poly.type
_entity_poly.pdbx_seq_one_letter_code
_entity_poly.pdbx_strand_id
1 'polypeptide(L)'
;MFVGIVRIELHIPASSSLKDKRSVVHGLKERIRQRTRAAVAEVDHHELWQRAALGVVVVSGESHQVDELLQSVRNLVHATHQADAKIRPERVAQRIRREIAEILEHRLRDPRLTGMVSVTDVEVTSDLSLARVYVSVLEGGEARDRALAALAHAAGFVRAELAPRLGLREVPEIRFVHDSSIERGARVEELLRKLSRGEPIRDEEPEA
;
A
#
# COMPACT_ATOMS: atom_id res chain seq x y z
N MET A 1 -23.53 -37.33 -16.61
CA MET A 1 -23.43 -36.46 -15.42
C MET A 1 -21.97 -36.39 -15.03
N PHE A 2 -21.40 -35.21 -15.14
CA PHE A 2 -19.99 -34.94 -14.87
C PHE A 2 -19.88 -34.08 -13.64
N VAL A 3 -18.91 -34.39 -12.78
CA VAL A 3 -18.61 -33.64 -11.55
C VAL A 3 -17.20 -33.10 -11.68
N GLY A 4 -17.06 -31.79 -11.52
CA GLY A 4 -15.78 -31.10 -11.46
C GLY A 4 -15.48 -30.65 -10.05
N ILE A 5 -14.24 -30.84 -9.60
CA ILE A 5 -13.78 -30.43 -8.28
C ILE A 5 -12.46 -29.67 -8.46
N VAL A 6 -12.34 -28.53 -7.81
CA VAL A 6 -11.07 -27.81 -7.69
C VAL A 6 -10.81 -27.43 -6.24
N ARG A 7 -9.58 -27.67 -5.79
CA ARG A 7 -9.05 -27.19 -4.51
C ARG A 7 -8.21 -25.95 -4.77
N ILE A 8 -8.53 -24.87 -4.07
CA ILE A 8 -7.83 -23.59 -4.17
C ILE A 8 -7.13 -23.35 -2.85
N GLU A 9 -5.80 -23.30 -2.87
CA GLU A 9 -5.00 -22.92 -1.71
C GLU A 9 -4.72 -21.42 -1.73
N LEU A 10 -5.01 -20.77 -0.61
CA LEU A 10 -4.91 -19.34 -0.45
C LEU A 10 -3.87 -19.01 0.61
N HIS A 11 -2.97 -18.10 0.26
CA HIS A 11 -2.14 -17.39 1.23
C HIS A 11 -2.74 -15.99 1.46
N ILE A 12 -3.01 -15.66 2.72
CA ILE A 12 -3.66 -14.41 3.14
C ILE A 12 -2.67 -13.63 4.01
N PRO A 13 -1.66 -12.96 3.40
CA PRO A 13 -0.55 -12.38 4.14
C PRO A 13 -0.99 -11.27 5.11
N ALA A 14 -2.04 -10.51 4.75
CA ALA A 14 -2.55 -9.37 5.52
C ALA A 14 -3.54 -9.75 6.64
N SER A 15 -3.96 -11.02 6.72
CA SER A 15 -4.77 -11.47 7.86
C SER A 15 -3.90 -11.41 9.11
N SER A 16 -4.42 -10.95 10.25
CA SER A 16 -3.69 -10.94 11.54
C SER A 16 -4.33 -11.84 12.60
N SER A 17 -5.49 -12.42 12.27
CA SER A 17 -6.30 -13.20 13.20
C SER A 17 -7.20 -14.19 12.46
N LEU A 18 -7.70 -15.21 13.18
CA LEU A 18 -8.70 -16.14 12.62
C LEU A 18 -10.00 -15.42 12.21
N LYS A 19 -10.34 -14.30 12.86
CA LYS A 19 -11.51 -13.50 12.50
C LYS A 19 -11.30 -12.78 11.17
N ASP A 20 -10.13 -12.18 10.96
CA ASP A 20 -9.77 -11.52 9.70
C ASP A 20 -9.80 -12.50 8.53
N LYS A 21 -9.16 -13.67 8.72
CA LYS A 21 -9.23 -14.78 7.77
C LYS A 21 -10.67 -15.11 7.41
N ARG A 22 -11.55 -15.31 8.41
CA ARG A 22 -12.96 -15.67 8.17
C ARG A 22 -13.67 -14.61 7.34
N SER A 23 -13.39 -13.32 7.56
CA SER A 23 -13.96 -12.24 6.75
C SER A 23 -13.53 -12.33 5.29
N VAL A 24 -12.23 -12.52 5.03
CA VAL A 24 -11.67 -12.67 3.67
C VAL A 24 -12.23 -13.91 2.97
N VAL A 25 -12.17 -15.07 3.65
CA VAL A 25 -12.66 -16.35 3.13
C VAL A 25 -14.15 -16.27 2.82
N HIS A 26 -14.95 -15.67 3.71
CA HIS A 26 -16.38 -15.49 3.48
C HIS A 26 -16.65 -14.63 2.24
N GLY A 27 -15.94 -13.51 2.10
CA GLY A 27 -16.08 -12.63 0.92
C GLY A 27 -15.75 -13.32 -0.40
N LEU A 28 -14.68 -14.13 -0.44
CA LEU A 28 -14.32 -14.90 -1.64
C LEU A 28 -15.33 -16.00 -1.94
N LYS A 29 -15.77 -16.77 -0.93
CA LYS A 29 -16.82 -17.79 -1.09
C LYS A 29 -18.11 -17.20 -1.65
N GLU A 30 -18.53 -16.05 -1.12
CA GLU A 30 -19.76 -15.39 -1.55
C GLU A 30 -19.64 -14.88 -3.00
N ARG A 31 -18.49 -14.31 -3.38
CA ARG A 31 -18.23 -13.92 -4.78
C ARG A 31 -18.25 -15.09 -5.75
N ILE A 32 -17.66 -16.24 -5.37
CA ILE A 32 -17.70 -17.46 -6.18
C ILE A 32 -19.15 -17.92 -6.36
N ARG A 33 -19.95 -17.97 -5.29
CA ARG A 33 -21.36 -18.37 -5.34
C ARG A 33 -22.24 -17.43 -6.17
N GLN A 34 -21.96 -16.13 -6.14
CA GLN A 34 -22.77 -15.15 -6.86
C GLN A 34 -22.46 -15.09 -8.35
N ARG A 35 -21.20 -15.31 -8.74
CA ARG A 35 -20.75 -15.23 -10.13
C ARG A 35 -20.71 -16.57 -10.85
N THR A 36 -20.76 -17.67 -10.11
CA THR A 36 -20.74 -19.03 -10.66
C THR A 36 -21.85 -19.86 -10.02
N ARG A 37 -22.35 -20.88 -10.71
CA ARG A 37 -23.31 -21.85 -10.14
C ARG A 37 -22.63 -22.93 -9.27
N ALA A 38 -21.42 -22.69 -8.80
CA ALA A 38 -20.63 -23.67 -8.08
C ALA A 38 -20.95 -23.71 -6.57
N ALA A 39 -20.88 -24.89 -5.98
CA ALA A 39 -20.86 -25.04 -4.52
C ALA A 39 -19.43 -24.79 -4.01
N VAL A 40 -19.28 -24.07 -2.89
CA VAL A 40 -17.97 -23.75 -2.31
C VAL A 40 -17.97 -23.85 -0.78
N ALA A 41 -16.91 -24.45 -0.24
CA ALA A 41 -16.66 -24.60 1.19
C ALA A 41 -15.18 -24.34 1.52
N GLU A 42 -14.90 -23.97 2.77
CA GLU A 42 -13.54 -24.05 3.31
C GLU A 42 -13.33 -25.49 3.76
N VAL A 43 -12.21 -26.10 3.37
CA VAL A 43 -11.97 -27.54 3.52
C VAL A 43 -10.69 -27.88 4.28
N ASP A 44 -9.82 -26.90 4.55
CA ASP A 44 -8.54 -27.12 5.24
C ASP A 44 -7.98 -25.82 5.84
N HIS A 45 -6.93 -25.95 6.65
CA HIS A 45 -6.18 -24.89 7.32
C HIS A 45 -6.99 -24.06 8.32
N HIS A 46 -8.04 -24.62 8.93
CA HIS A 46 -8.98 -23.89 9.77
C HIS A 46 -8.34 -23.13 10.95
N GLU A 47 -7.20 -23.63 11.48
CA GLU A 47 -6.47 -23.02 12.60
C GLU A 47 -5.34 -22.07 12.17
N LEU A 48 -5.00 -22.02 10.88
CA LEU A 48 -3.97 -21.12 10.35
C LEU A 48 -4.64 -19.83 9.87
N TRP A 49 -4.19 -18.68 10.35
CA TRP A 49 -4.77 -17.38 10.00
C TRP A 49 -4.27 -16.82 8.66
N GLN A 50 -3.11 -17.25 8.17
CA GLN A 50 -2.57 -16.86 6.85
C GLN A 50 -2.85 -17.88 5.74
N ARG A 51 -3.51 -19.00 6.05
CA ARG A 51 -3.77 -20.06 5.05
C ARG A 51 -5.22 -20.50 5.08
N ALA A 52 -5.77 -20.77 3.91
CA ALA A 52 -7.10 -21.36 3.74
C ALA A 52 -7.09 -22.28 2.53
N ALA A 53 -7.86 -23.37 2.57
CA ALA A 53 -8.17 -24.13 1.36
C ALA A 53 -9.66 -24.05 1.08
N LEU A 54 -10.03 -23.71 -0.15
CA LEU A 54 -11.42 -23.77 -0.62
C LEU A 54 -11.62 -24.97 -1.55
N GLY A 55 -12.63 -25.77 -1.27
CA GLY A 55 -13.15 -26.78 -2.19
C GLY A 55 -14.30 -26.17 -2.99
N VAL A 56 -14.20 -26.21 -4.31
CA VAL A 56 -15.27 -25.79 -5.22
C VAL A 56 -15.73 -26.99 -6.03
N VAL A 57 -17.05 -27.20 -6.10
CA VAL A 57 -17.69 -28.33 -6.80
C VAL A 57 -18.70 -27.80 -7.81
N VAL A 58 -18.69 -28.38 -9.01
CA VAL A 58 -19.63 -28.12 -10.09
C VAL A 58 -20.16 -29.43 -10.66
N VAL A 59 -21.42 -29.44 -11.08
CA VAL A 59 -22.08 -30.61 -11.67
C VAL A 59 -22.78 -30.18 -12.96
N SER A 60 -22.59 -30.93 -14.04
CA SER A 60 -23.29 -30.71 -15.31
C SER A 60 -23.63 -32.03 -16.03
N GLY A 61 -24.57 -31.97 -16.97
CA GLY A 61 -24.86 -33.05 -17.92
C GLY A 61 -23.74 -33.26 -18.94
N GLU A 62 -22.93 -32.23 -19.21
CA GLU A 62 -21.91 -32.18 -20.27
C GLU A 62 -20.53 -31.83 -19.71
N SER A 63 -19.49 -32.50 -20.19
CA SER A 63 -18.12 -32.31 -19.67
C SER A 63 -17.54 -30.94 -20.00
N HIS A 64 -17.80 -30.40 -21.19
CA HIS A 64 -17.28 -29.09 -21.58
C HIS A 64 -17.80 -27.96 -20.69
N GLN A 65 -19.05 -28.03 -20.24
CA GLN A 65 -19.62 -27.06 -19.31
C GLN A 65 -18.93 -27.11 -17.94
N VAL A 66 -18.51 -28.30 -17.49
CA VAL A 66 -17.73 -28.44 -16.25
C VAL A 66 -16.40 -27.72 -16.39
N ASP A 67 -15.68 -27.95 -17.49
CA ASP A 67 -14.36 -27.34 -17.72
C ASP A 67 -14.45 -25.82 -17.84
N GLU A 68 -15.43 -25.28 -18.57
CA GLU A 68 -15.67 -23.83 -18.67
C GLU A 68 -15.97 -23.20 -17.30
N LEU A 69 -16.80 -23.84 -16.48
CA LEU A 69 -17.13 -23.37 -15.15
C LEU A 69 -15.92 -23.40 -14.21
N LEU A 70 -15.14 -24.48 -14.23
CA LEU A 70 -13.91 -24.58 -13.43
C LEU A 70 -12.89 -23.51 -13.86
N GLN A 71 -12.76 -23.24 -15.16
CA GLN A 71 -11.88 -22.20 -15.67
C GLN A 71 -12.37 -20.79 -15.27
N SER A 72 -13.69 -20.55 -15.28
CA SER A 72 -14.29 -19.29 -14.78
C SER A 72 -14.01 -19.07 -13.28
N VAL A 73 -14.14 -20.12 -12.47
CA VAL A 73 -13.77 -20.08 -11.03
C VAL A 73 -12.29 -19.71 -10.87
N ARG A 74 -11.40 -20.37 -11.62
CA ARG A 74 -9.95 -20.08 -11.58
C ARG A 74 -9.66 -18.61 -11.94
N ASN A 75 -10.23 -18.12 -13.04
CA ASN A 75 -10.05 -16.74 -13.49
C ASN A 75 -10.57 -15.72 -12.45
N LEU A 76 -11.73 -15.98 -11.85
CA LEU A 76 -12.32 -15.13 -10.82
C LEU A 76 -11.41 -15.04 -9.59
N VAL A 77 -10.86 -16.16 -9.15
CA VAL A 77 -9.96 -16.22 -7.99
C VAL A 77 -8.68 -15.44 -8.28
N HIS A 78 -8.08 -15.60 -9.47
CA HIS A 78 -6.89 -14.83 -9.87
C HIS A 78 -7.18 -13.31 -9.93
N ALA A 79 -8.31 -12.91 -10.53
CA ALA A 79 -8.71 -11.50 -10.58
C ALA A 79 -8.98 -10.93 -9.17
N THR A 80 -9.50 -11.77 -8.26
CA THR A 80 -9.80 -11.37 -6.88
C THR A 80 -8.53 -11.26 -6.04
N HIS A 81 -7.53 -12.12 -6.24
CA HIS A 81 -6.21 -11.96 -5.61
C HIS A 81 -5.60 -10.58 -5.90
N GLN A 82 -5.78 -10.07 -7.13
CA GLN A 82 -5.34 -8.73 -7.53
C GLN A 82 -6.21 -7.59 -6.93
N ALA A 83 -7.46 -7.89 -6.57
CA ALA A 83 -8.44 -6.90 -6.09
C ALA A 83 -8.59 -6.85 -4.55
N ASP A 84 -8.34 -7.95 -3.83
CA ASP A 84 -8.45 -8.10 -2.37
C ASP A 84 -7.21 -7.62 -1.60
N ALA A 85 -6.19 -7.09 -2.29
CA ALA A 85 -5.23 -6.12 -1.73
C ALA A 85 -5.91 -4.78 -1.37
N LYS A 86 -7.14 -4.84 -0.81
CA LYS A 86 -8.12 -3.75 -0.82
C LYS A 86 -8.03 -2.81 0.38
N ILE A 87 -7.07 -3.03 1.29
CA ILE A 87 -6.36 -1.90 1.89
C ILE A 87 -5.06 -1.79 1.10
N ARG A 88 -5.16 -1.10 -0.03
CA ARG A 88 -4.00 -0.69 -0.80
C ARG A 88 -3.16 0.20 0.11
N PRO A 89 -1.91 -0.16 0.47
CA PRO A 89 -1.03 0.73 1.20
C PRO A 89 -0.98 2.11 0.53
N GLU A 90 -1.16 2.16 -0.79
CA GLU A 90 -1.26 3.40 -1.58
C GLU A 90 -2.48 4.26 -1.20
N ARG A 91 -3.63 3.66 -0.88
CA ARG A 91 -4.83 4.41 -0.44
C ARG A 91 -4.67 4.94 0.98
N VAL A 92 -4.03 4.15 1.86
CA VAL A 92 -3.69 4.59 3.22
C VAL A 92 -2.65 5.70 3.15
N ALA A 93 -1.60 5.51 2.35
CA ALA A 93 -0.56 6.49 2.08
C ALA A 93 -1.13 7.83 1.60
N GLN A 94 -2.01 7.83 0.60
CA GLN A 94 -2.64 9.07 0.11
C GLN A 94 -3.49 9.78 1.17
N ARG A 95 -4.09 9.03 2.08
CA ARG A 95 -4.84 9.61 3.20
C ARG A 95 -3.88 10.19 4.23
N ILE A 96 -2.89 9.42 4.66
CA ILE A 96 -1.83 9.87 5.59
C ILE A 96 -1.13 11.12 5.04
N ARG A 97 -0.73 11.14 3.76
CA ARG A 97 -0.07 12.28 3.12
C ARG A 97 -0.86 13.57 3.27
N ARG A 98 -2.16 13.54 2.96
CA ARG A 98 -3.05 14.70 3.07
C ARG A 98 -3.18 15.19 4.50
N GLU A 99 -3.41 14.28 5.43
CA GLU A 99 -3.58 14.62 6.85
C GLU A 99 -2.29 15.15 7.46
N ILE A 100 -1.14 14.54 7.16
CA ILE A 100 0.16 15.02 7.64
C ILE A 100 0.47 16.39 7.06
N ALA A 101 0.22 16.63 5.77
CA ALA A 101 0.42 17.94 5.17
C ALA A 101 -0.37 19.03 5.92
N GLU A 102 -1.63 18.76 6.24
CA GLU A 102 -2.48 19.67 7.02
C GLU A 102 -1.95 19.89 8.45
N ILE A 103 -1.51 18.81 9.11
CA ILE A 103 -0.94 18.87 10.48
C ILE A 103 0.34 19.71 10.50
N LEU A 104 1.24 19.50 9.54
CA LEU A 104 2.50 20.25 9.46
C LEU A 104 2.24 21.73 9.19
N GLU A 105 1.29 22.07 8.33
CA GLU A 105 0.99 23.45 7.96
C GLU A 105 0.28 24.23 9.09
N HIS A 106 -0.68 23.60 9.79
CA HIS A 106 -1.59 24.32 10.69
C HIS A 106 -1.35 24.05 12.18
N ARG A 107 -0.79 22.89 12.54
CA ARG A 107 -0.74 22.42 13.92
C ARG A 107 0.67 22.28 14.48
N LEU A 108 1.67 22.06 13.63
CA LEU A 108 3.05 21.96 14.09
C LEU A 108 3.71 23.33 14.13
N ARG A 109 3.86 23.89 15.34
CA ARG A 109 4.60 25.13 15.59
C ARG A 109 5.87 24.81 16.36
N ASP A 110 6.94 24.51 15.65
CA ASP A 110 8.26 24.28 16.23
C ASP A 110 9.23 25.41 15.80
N PRO A 111 9.81 26.17 16.74
CA PRO A 111 10.82 27.20 16.43
C PRO A 111 12.04 26.69 15.66
N ARG A 112 12.31 25.38 15.68
CA ARG A 112 13.41 24.72 14.95
C ARG A 112 13.07 24.47 13.47
N LEU A 113 11.81 24.62 13.08
CA LEU A 113 11.37 24.58 11.69
C LEU A 113 11.39 26.02 11.14
N THR A 114 12.60 26.54 10.88
CA THR A 114 12.80 27.91 10.36
C THR A 114 12.49 28.09 8.88
N GLY A 115 12.20 27.01 8.16
CA GLY A 115 11.93 27.03 6.72
C GLY A 115 10.59 26.39 6.35
N MET A 116 10.16 26.61 5.11
CA MET A 116 8.98 25.96 4.54
C MET A 116 9.25 24.46 4.37
N VAL A 117 8.53 23.63 5.14
CA VAL A 117 8.57 22.17 5.07
C VAL A 117 7.29 21.66 4.42
N SER A 118 7.42 20.83 3.39
CA SER A 118 6.28 20.24 2.69
C SER A 118 6.41 18.73 2.58
N VAL A 119 5.28 18.02 2.55
CA VAL A 119 5.23 16.58 2.32
C VAL A 119 5.18 16.31 0.82
N THR A 120 6.20 15.67 0.28
CA THR A 120 6.21 15.28 -1.14
C THR A 120 5.43 13.99 -1.36
N ASP A 121 5.75 12.96 -0.57
CA ASP A 121 5.15 11.64 -0.73
C ASP A 121 5.11 10.84 0.58
N VAL A 122 4.32 9.76 0.60
CA VAL A 122 4.25 8.82 1.72
C VAL A 122 4.25 7.39 1.18
N GLU A 123 5.12 6.55 1.72
CA GLU A 123 5.11 5.11 1.50
C GLU A 123 4.68 4.39 2.77
N VAL A 124 3.79 3.41 2.63
CA VAL A 124 3.33 2.59 3.75
C VAL A 124 3.65 1.13 3.48
N THR A 125 4.14 0.42 4.49
CA THR A 125 4.41 -1.02 4.38
C THR A 125 3.12 -1.81 4.16
N SER A 126 3.23 -3.01 3.56
CA SER A 126 2.08 -3.84 3.22
C SER A 126 1.26 -4.31 4.43
N ASP A 127 1.88 -4.35 5.60
CA ASP A 127 1.29 -4.66 6.91
C ASP A 127 0.77 -3.42 7.65
N LEU A 128 0.90 -2.22 7.05
CA LEU A 128 0.48 -0.92 7.60
C LEU A 128 1.14 -0.55 8.95
N SER A 129 2.30 -1.15 9.25
CA SER A 129 3.02 -0.92 10.51
C SER A 129 3.94 0.29 10.47
N LEU A 130 4.45 0.67 9.30
CA LEU A 130 5.40 1.77 9.11
C LEU A 130 4.97 2.66 7.94
N ALA A 131 4.98 3.97 8.16
CA ALA A 131 4.80 4.98 7.13
C ALA A 131 6.06 5.85 7.03
N ARG A 132 6.74 5.79 5.87
CA ARG A 132 7.82 6.71 5.52
C ARG A 132 7.23 7.94 4.87
N VAL A 133 7.50 9.10 5.44
CA VAL A 133 7.00 10.39 4.97
C VAL A 133 8.16 11.16 4.39
N TYR A 134 8.12 11.36 3.07
CA TYR A 134 9.12 12.11 2.34
C TYR A 134 8.81 13.60 2.44
N VAL A 135 9.78 14.37 2.92
CA VAL A 135 9.65 15.81 3.14
C VAL A 135 10.70 16.60 2.37
N SER A 136 10.26 17.71 1.80
CA SER A 136 11.11 18.73 1.24
C SER A 136 11.30 19.86 2.24
N VAL A 137 12.54 20.31 2.39
CA VAL A 137 12.90 21.47 3.20
C VAL A 137 13.52 22.47 2.25
N LEU A 138 12.93 23.66 2.16
CA LEU A 138 13.42 24.70 1.24
C LEU A 138 14.85 25.15 1.58
N GLU A 139 15.19 25.14 2.86
CA GLU A 139 16.51 25.50 3.37
C GLU A 139 17.43 24.27 3.35
N GLY A 140 18.51 24.33 2.58
CA GLY A 140 19.51 23.26 2.50
C GLY A 140 20.52 23.26 3.66
N GLY A 141 21.42 22.27 3.67
CA GLY A 141 22.54 22.19 4.62
C GLY A 141 22.12 21.92 6.07
N GLU A 142 22.73 22.62 7.03
CA GLU A 142 22.46 22.42 8.47
C GLU A 142 21.01 22.73 8.89
N ALA A 143 20.30 23.56 8.12
CA ALA A 143 18.89 23.85 8.36
C ALA A 143 18.01 22.61 8.12
N ARG A 144 18.32 21.84 7.07
CA ARG A 144 17.64 20.57 6.76
C ARG A 144 17.79 19.56 7.89
N ASP A 145 19.01 19.37 8.40
CA ASP A 145 19.27 18.35 9.42
C ASP A 145 18.59 18.71 10.75
N ARG A 146 18.57 20.00 11.11
CA ARG A 146 17.80 20.50 12.26
C ARG A 146 16.29 20.31 12.07
N ALA A 147 15.76 20.57 10.88
CA ALA A 147 14.35 20.37 10.58
C ALA A 147 13.95 18.89 10.65
N LEU A 148 14.76 17.98 10.12
CA LEU A 148 14.53 16.54 10.21
C LEU A 148 14.56 16.04 11.66
N ALA A 149 15.51 16.54 12.47
CA ALA A 149 15.55 16.21 13.89
C ALA A 149 14.30 16.69 14.64
N ALA A 150 13.82 17.90 14.34
CA ALA A 150 12.57 18.43 14.90
C ALA A 150 11.36 17.58 14.49
N LEU A 151 11.24 17.21 13.21
CA LEU A 151 10.17 16.33 12.72
C LEU A 151 10.22 14.94 13.36
N ALA A 152 11.42 14.38 13.57
CA ALA A 152 11.59 13.11 14.27
C ALA A 152 11.06 13.18 15.71
N HIS A 153 11.33 14.27 16.43
CA HIS A 153 10.74 14.51 17.75
C HIS A 153 9.22 14.71 17.70
N ALA A 154 8.71 15.35 16.65
CA ALA A 154 7.29 15.58 16.44
C ALA A 154 6.52 14.33 15.95
N ALA A 155 7.19 13.25 15.55
CA ALA A 155 6.55 12.05 15.00
C ALA A 155 5.47 11.45 15.92
N GLY A 156 5.72 11.45 17.25
CA GLY A 156 4.73 10.99 18.23
C GLY A 156 3.48 11.87 18.27
N PHE A 157 3.64 13.19 18.18
CA PHE A 157 2.54 14.15 18.11
C PHE A 157 1.73 13.98 16.82
N VAL A 158 2.41 13.88 15.67
CA VAL A 158 1.76 13.65 14.38
C VAL A 158 0.96 12.35 14.39
N ARG A 159 1.51 11.27 14.95
CA ARG A 159 0.81 10.00 15.10
C ARG A 159 -0.44 10.12 15.97
N ALA A 160 -0.39 10.88 17.06
CA ALA A 160 -1.55 11.13 17.92
C ALA A 160 -2.65 11.92 17.20
N GLU A 161 -2.28 12.93 16.42
CA GLU A 161 -3.21 13.73 15.60
C GLU A 161 -3.84 12.93 14.44
N LEU A 162 -3.12 11.94 13.89
CA LEU A 162 -3.61 11.06 12.83
C LEU A 162 -4.60 10.00 13.33
N ALA A 163 -4.47 9.54 14.57
CA ALA A 163 -5.29 8.47 15.14
C ALA A 163 -6.81 8.67 14.96
N PRO A 164 -7.40 9.82 15.33
CA PRO A 164 -8.83 10.05 15.14
C PRO A 164 -9.23 10.20 13.65
N ARG A 165 -8.30 10.54 12.76
CA ARG A 165 -8.58 10.89 11.35
C ARG A 165 -8.52 9.69 10.40
N LEU A 166 -7.70 8.69 10.72
CA LEU A 166 -7.48 7.53 9.86
C LEU A 166 -8.49 6.40 10.08
N GLY A 167 -9.12 6.33 11.27
CA GLY A 167 -10.04 5.24 11.62
C GLY A 167 -9.38 3.86 11.62
N LEU A 168 -8.06 3.81 11.83
CA LEU A 168 -7.28 2.59 11.91
C LEU A 168 -7.28 2.06 13.35
N ARG A 169 -7.16 0.74 13.48
CA ARG A 169 -7.00 0.08 14.80
C ARG A 169 -5.68 0.47 15.45
N GLU A 170 -4.62 0.53 14.65
CA GLU A 170 -3.30 0.99 15.03
C GLU A 170 -2.79 1.94 13.95
N VAL A 171 -2.24 3.08 14.38
CA VAL A 171 -1.61 4.04 13.47
C VAL A 171 -0.16 3.59 13.25
N PRO A 172 0.32 3.53 11.99
CA PRO A 172 1.70 3.18 11.70
C PRO A 172 2.69 4.06 12.44
N GLU A 173 3.90 3.54 12.66
CA GLU A 173 5.04 4.34 13.04
C GLU A 173 5.37 5.34 11.92
N ILE A 174 5.53 6.61 12.25
CA ILE A 174 5.83 7.66 11.28
C ILE A 174 7.33 7.93 11.27
N ARG A 175 7.98 7.79 10.10
CA ARG A 175 9.38 8.15 9.91
C ARG A 175 9.52 9.20 8.83
N PHE A 176 10.06 10.36 9.20
CA PHE A 176 10.36 11.44 8.25
C PHE A 176 11.70 11.19 7.56
N VAL A 177 11.71 11.35 6.24
CA VAL A 177 12.88 11.18 5.39
C VAL A 177 12.97 12.36 4.43
N HIS A 178 14.17 12.89 4.20
CA HIS A 178 14.33 13.94 3.20
C HIS A 178 14.17 13.40 1.79
N ASP A 179 13.41 14.13 0.98
CA ASP A 179 13.21 13.79 -0.42
C ASP A 179 14.36 14.27 -1.31
N SER A 180 15.35 13.39 -1.51
CA SER A 180 16.45 13.60 -2.47
C SER A 180 16.01 13.52 -3.94
N SER A 181 14.74 13.21 -4.22
CA SER A 181 14.22 13.08 -5.59
C SER A 181 13.96 14.44 -6.23
N ILE A 182 13.67 15.47 -5.44
CA ILE A 182 13.48 16.84 -5.94
C ILE A 182 14.77 17.42 -6.50
N GLU A 183 15.90 17.24 -5.81
CA GLU A 183 17.23 17.67 -6.30
C GLU A 183 17.60 16.96 -7.62
N ARG A 184 17.24 15.69 -7.76
CA ARG A 184 17.45 14.91 -8.99
C ARG A 184 16.51 15.31 -10.12
N GLY A 185 15.24 15.61 -9.83
CA GLY A 185 14.25 16.04 -10.82
C GLY A 185 14.59 17.38 -11.45
N ALA A 186 14.98 18.37 -10.63
CA ALA A 186 15.46 19.66 -11.12
C ALA A 186 16.71 19.52 -11.99
N ARG A 187 17.66 18.66 -11.59
CA ARG A 187 18.86 18.35 -12.39
C ARG A 187 18.50 17.70 -13.72
N VAL A 188 17.55 16.75 -13.75
CA VAL A 188 17.10 16.11 -15.00
C VAL A 188 16.39 17.11 -15.91
N GLU A 189 15.53 17.98 -15.38
CA GLU A 189 14.85 19.01 -16.18
C GLU A 189 15.85 20.03 -16.74
N GLU A 190 16.86 20.41 -15.95
CA GLU A 190 17.94 21.28 -16.41
C GLU A 190 18.79 20.61 -17.49
N LEU A 191 19.14 19.32 -17.34
CA LEU A 191 19.85 18.53 -18.34
C LEU A 191 19.03 18.40 -19.64
N LEU A 192 17.73 18.16 -19.54
CA LEU A 192 16.82 18.12 -20.69
C LEU A 192 16.71 19.49 -21.40
N ARG A 193 16.71 20.60 -20.64
CA ARG A 193 16.73 21.95 -21.21
C ARG A 193 18.07 22.34 -21.84
N LYS A 194 19.19 21.81 -21.34
CA LYS A 194 20.53 22.00 -21.94
C LYS A 194 20.64 21.22 -23.25
N LEU A 195 20.15 19.98 -23.28
CA LEU A 195 20.05 19.16 -24.49
C LEU A 195 19.17 19.82 -25.56
N SER A 196 18.00 20.34 -25.19
CA SER A 196 17.10 20.99 -26.15
C SER A 196 17.63 22.33 -26.69
N ARG A 197 18.58 22.97 -25.99
CA ARG A 197 19.29 24.17 -26.42
C ARG A 197 20.62 23.90 -27.14
N GLY A 198 21.00 22.63 -27.27
CA GLY A 198 22.26 22.23 -27.93
C GLY A 198 23.52 22.58 -27.13
N GLU A 199 23.40 22.84 -25.83
CA GLU A 199 24.54 23.09 -24.96
C GLU A 199 25.22 21.77 -24.56
N PRO A 200 26.56 21.69 -24.59
CA PRO A 200 27.28 20.48 -24.21
C PRO A 200 27.07 20.19 -22.72
N ILE A 201 26.66 18.96 -22.40
CA ILE A 201 26.61 18.47 -21.03
C ILE A 201 28.06 18.30 -20.57
N ARG A 202 28.49 19.12 -19.61
CA ARG A 202 29.75 18.91 -18.89
C ARG A 202 29.44 18.07 -17.67
N ASP A 203 29.96 16.86 -17.64
CA ASP A 203 29.98 16.02 -16.45
C ASP A 203 30.98 16.62 -15.45
N GLU A 204 30.50 17.49 -14.57
CA GLU A 204 31.24 17.81 -13.35
C GLU A 204 30.96 16.67 -12.36
N GLU A 205 31.92 15.77 -12.21
CA GLU A 205 31.96 14.82 -11.10
C GLU A 205 31.99 15.62 -9.79
N PRO A 206 31.09 15.34 -8.82
CA PRO A 206 31.13 16.03 -7.55
C PRO A 206 32.41 15.64 -6.80
N GLU A 207 33.20 16.65 -6.41
CA GLU A 207 34.34 16.50 -5.50
C GLU A 207 33.90 15.79 -4.21
N ALA A 208 34.75 14.86 -3.78
CA ALA A 208 34.54 13.94 -2.65
C ALA A 208 34.53 14.62 -1.28
#